data_AF-A0A972Y337-F1
#
_entry.id   AF-A0A972Y337-F1
#
_cell.length_a   1.000
_cell.length_b   1.000
_cell.length_c   1.000
_cell.angle_alpha   90.00
_cell.angle_beta   90.00
_cell.angle_gamma   90.00
#
_symmetry.space_group_name_H-M   'P 1'
#
loop_
_entity.id
_entity.type
_entity.pdbx_description
1 polymer ?
#
loop_
_entity_poly.entity_id
_entity_poly.type
_entity_poly.pdbx_seq_one_letter_code
_entity_poly.pdbx_strand_id
1 'polypeptide(L)'
;MELKEKILSSYVAFENNLNVNSDVHKIRSKAFQNFEKLGFPSKKLEAWKYTSLNSVLKEDYNLFPNKETALELKDIKKYFIHDIDSYKLIFIDGKFSSFLSETTHDSFDVCTMSSALS
;
A
#
# COMPACT_ATOMS: atom_id res chain seq x y z
N MET A 1 4.47 14.34 16.17
CA MET A 1 3.44 13.30 16.25
C MET A 1 4.15 11.99 16.00
N GLU A 2 4.08 11.03 16.92
CA GLU A 2 4.70 9.73 16.67
C GLU A 2 4.02 9.06 15.46
N LEU A 3 4.75 8.26 14.68
CA LEU A 3 4.21 7.62 13.47
C LEU A 3 2.91 6.86 13.75
N LYS A 4 2.80 6.22 14.92
CA LYS A 4 1.58 5.53 15.35
C LYS A 4 0.39 6.49 15.41
N GLU A 5 0.54 7.63 16.09
CA GLU A 5 -0.51 8.63 16.21
C GLU A 5 -0.88 9.20 14.83
N LYS A 6 0.11 9.45 13.97
CA LYS A 6 -0.10 9.95 12.60
C LYS A 6 -0.94 8.97 11.77
N ILE A 7 -0.68 7.67 11.89
CA ILE A 7 -1.46 6.62 11.23
C ILE A 7 -2.89 6.57 11.80
N LEU A 8 -3.05 6.65 13.13
CA LEU A 8 -4.36 6.67 13.80
C LEU A 8 -5.24 7.85 13.32
N SER A 9 -4.70 9.06 13.31
CA SER A 9 -5.44 10.24 12.85
C SER A 9 -5.75 10.18 11.34
N SER A 10 -4.81 9.68 10.54
CA SER A 10 -4.96 9.53 9.09
C SER A 10 -6.04 8.51 8.73
N TYR A 11 -6.17 7.42 9.49
CA TYR A 11 -7.20 6.41 9.26
C TYR A 11 -8.61 6.96 9.46
N VAL A 12 -8.82 7.79 10.51
CA VAL A 12 -10.11 8.45 10.75
C VAL A 12 -10.49 9.35 9.58
N ALA A 13 -9.54 10.13 9.05
CA ALA A 13 -9.77 10.96 7.86
C ALA A 13 -10.06 10.12 6.60
N PHE A 14 -9.41 8.95 6.47
CA PHE A 14 -9.59 8.03 5.35
C PHE A 14 -10.95 7.33 5.37
N GLU A 15 -11.41 6.86 6.53
CA GLU A 15 -12.70 6.17 6.69
C GLU A 15 -13.90 7.03 6.32
N ASN A 16 -13.83 8.35 6.58
CA ASN A 16 -14.88 9.29 6.20
C ASN A 16 -15.15 9.34 4.68
N ASN A 17 -14.20 8.87 3.86
CA ASN A 17 -14.29 8.89 2.40
C ASN A 17 -14.65 7.53 1.79
N LEU A 18 -14.89 6.49 2.60
CA LEU A 18 -15.11 5.12 2.12
C LEU A 18 -16.55 4.61 2.29
N ASN A 19 -16.94 3.66 1.43
CA ASN A 19 -18.17 2.91 1.60
C ASN A 19 -18.04 1.88 2.74
N VAL A 20 -18.70 2.20 3.84
CA VAL A 20 -18.71 1.45 5.11
C VAL A 20 -19.35 0.05 4.97
N ASN A 21 -20.14 -0.21 3.92
CA ASN A 21 -20.90 -1.44 3.75
C ASN A 21 -20.17 -2.57 2.99
N SER A 22 -18.86 -2.45 2.75
CA SER A 22 -18.08 -3.52 2.10
C SER A 22 -17.51 -4.52 3.11
N ASP A 23 -17.44 -5.81 2.74
CA ASP A 23 -16.77 -6.82 3.60
C ASP A 23 -15.28 -6.53 3.79
N VAL A 24 -14.65 -5.90 2.80
CA VAL A 24 -13.27 -5.42 2.88
C VAL A 24 -13.12 -4.36 3.97
N HIS A 25 -14.09 -3.46 4.13
CA HIS A 25 -14.07 -2.46 5.21
C HIS A 25 -14.11 -3.15 6.59
N LYS A 26 -14.94 -4.18 6.79
CA LYS A 26 -14.96 -4.93 8.07
C LYS A 26 -13.60 -5.54 8.41
N ILE A 27 -12.93 -6.15 7.42
CA ILE A 27 -11.58 -6.73 7.60
C ILE A 27 -10.58 -5.64 7.97
N ARG A 28 -10.60 -4.51 7.23
CA ARG A 28 -9.72 -3.37 7.46
C ARG A 28 -9.91 -2.79 8.86
N SER A 29 -11.14 -2.52 9.27
CA SER A 29 -11.46 -1.96 10.59
C SER A 29 -11.03 -2.89 11.72
N LYS A 30 -11.23 -4.21 11.57
CA LYS A 30 -10.73 -5.19 12.54
C LYS A 30 -9.20 -5.22 12.63
N ALA A 31 -8.51 -5.20 11.48
CA ALA A 31 -7.06 -5.15 11.44
C ALA A 31 -6.53 -3.85 12.07
N PHE A 32 -7.20 -2.73 11.84
CA PHE A 32 -6.83 -1.45 12.39
C PHE A 32 -7.01 -1.38 13.91
N GLN A 33 -8.13 -1.90 14.43
CA GLN A 33 -8.34 -2.03 15.89
C GLN A 33 -7.25 -2.90 16.55
N ASN A 34 -6.80 -3.95 15.88
CA ASN A 34 -5.69 -4.76 16.37
C ASN A 34 -4.38 -3.95 16.39
N PHE A 35 -4.11 -3.16 15.35
CA PHE A 35 -2.94 -2.28 15.30
C PHE A 35 -2.99 -1.18 16.37
N GLU A 36 -4.15 -0.60 16.64
CA GLU A 36 -4.31 0.41 17.70
C GLU A 36 -3.91 -0.16 19.07
N LYS A 37 -4.40 -1.37 19.39
CA LYS A 37 -4.12 -2.09 20.64
C LYS A 37 -2.68 -2.56 20.75
N LEU A 38 -2.13 -3.18 19.70
CA LEU A 38 -0.80 -3.80 19.73
C LEU A 38 0.32 -2.79 19.46
N GLY A 39 0.07 -1.79 18.60
CA GLY A 39 1.06 -0.85 18.12
C GLY A 39 2.18 -1.48 17.32
N PHE A 40 3.31 -0.77 17.22
CA PHE A 40 4.52 -1.31 16.63
C PHE A 40 5.21 -2.28 17.59
N PRO A 41 5.77 -3.39 17.08
CA PRO A 41 6.49 -4.33 17.91
C PRO A 41 7.78 -3.71 18.46
N SER A 42 8.23 -4.23 19.61
CA SER A 42 9.48 -3.83 20.23
C SER A 42 10.39 -5.04 20.42
N LYS A 43 11.68 -4.81 20.69
CA LYS A 43 12.66 -5.87 20.99
C LYS A 43 12.30 -6.75 22.21
N LYS A 44 11.28 -6.36 22.99
CA LYS A 44 10.72 -7.18 24.07
C LYS A 44 9.99 -8.41 23.53
N LEU A 45 9.48 -8.36 22.29
CA LEU A 45 8.89 -9.50 21.61
C LEU A 45 10.00 -10.38 21.06
N GLU A 46 9.93 -11.69 21.31
CA GLU A 46 10.94 -12.65 20.88
C GLU A 46 11.20 -12.59 19.37
N ALA A 47 10.13 -12.52 18.57
CA ALA A 47 10.20 -12.40 17.12
C ALA A 47 10.91 -11.12 16.62
N TRP A 48 11.08 -10.11 17.47
CA TRP A 48 11.69 -8.80 17.15
C TRP A 48 12.97 -8.52 17.93
N LYS A 49 13.49 -9.50 18.68
CA LYS A 49 14.67 -9.34 19.54
C LYS A 49 15.88 -8.79 18.80
N TYR A 50 16.07 -9.23 17.56
CA TYR A 50 17.21 -8.87 16.72
C TYR A 50 16.89 -7.84 15.62
N THR A 51 15.63 -7.42 15.51
CA THR A 51 15.17 -6.49 14.47
C THR A 51 14.66 -5.20 15.11
N SER A 52 15.50 -4.16 15.11
CA SER A 52 15.17 -2.86 15.68
C SER A 52 14.34 -2.02 14.70
N LEU A 53 13.13 -1.62 15.10
CA LEU A 53 12.31 -0.69 14.31
C LEU A 53 12.61 0.80 14.55
N ASN A 54 13.48 1.12 15.52
CA ASN A 54 13.73 2.50 15.93
C ASN A 54 14.18 3.45 14.81
N SER A 55 14.91 2.96 13.79
CA SER A 55 15.30 3.80 12.65
C SER A 55 14.08 4.20 11.84
N VAL A 56 13.25 3.22 11.47
CA VAL A 56 12.02 3.44 10.70
C VAL A 56 11.03 4.31 11.47
N LEU A 57 10.80 4.04 12.76
CA LEU A 57 9.77 4.76 13.52
C LEU A 57 10.10 6.22 13.82
N LYS A 58 11.36 6.64 13.68
CA LYS A 58 11.81 8.01 13.95
C LYS A 58 11.72 8.94 12.74
N GLU A 59 11.57 8.39 11.54
CA GLU A 59 11.44 9.18 10.32
C GLU A 59 10.10 9.90 10.26
N ASP A 60 10.08 11.11 9.71
CA ASP A 60 8.83 11.85 9.47
C ASP A 60 8.25 11.52 8.10
N TYR A 61 7.36 10.53 8.06
CA TYR A 61 6.70 10.10 6.83
C TYR A 61 5.52 10.98 6.44
N ASN A 62 5.45 11.40 5.18
CA ASN A 62 4.21 11.94 4.63
C ASN A 62 3.28 10.80 4.17
N LEU A 63 2.15 10.59 4.87
CA LEU A 63 1.19 9.53 4.56
C LEU A 63 0.26 9.86 3.38
N PHE A 64 0.13 11.14 3.05
CA PHE A 64 -0.68 11.62 1.93
C PHE A 64 0.18 12.47 1.01
N PRO A 65 0.86 11.86 0.03
CA PRO A 65 1.61 12.62 -0.96
C PRO A 65 0.64 13.49 -1.76
N ASN A 66 0.87 14.81 -1.74
CA ASN A 66 0.02 15.80 -2.42
C ASN A 66 0.30 15.92 -3.93
N LYS A 67 1.25 15.13 -4.47
CA LYS A 67 1.67 15.23 -5.86
C LYS A 67 1.60 13.86 -6.49
N GLU A 68 0.87 13.78 -7.59
CA GLU A 68 1.03 12.67 -8.52
C GLU A 68 2.38 12.84 -9.21
N THR A 69 3.23 11.83 -9.10
CA THR A 69 4.51 11.81 -9.79
C THR A 69 4.24 11.41 -11.24
N ALA A 70 4.39 12.35 -12.17
CA ALA A 70 4.31 12.06 -13.60
C ALA A 70 5.52 11.21 -14.00
N LEU A 71 5.34 9.89 -14.06
CA LEU A 71 6.33 8.93 -14.52
C LEU A 71 6.02 8.53 -15.96
N GLU A 72 7.05 8.50 -16.79
CA GLU A 72 6.96 8.00 -18.16
C GLU A 72 7.56 6.59 -18.27
N LEU A 73 7.23 5.88 -19.36
CA LEU A 73 7.79 4.55 -19.64
C LEU A 73 9.34 4.54 -19.63
N LYS A 74 9.96 5.64 -20.08
CA LYS A 74 11.43 5.78 -20.09
C LYS A 74 12.05 5.71 -18.70
N ASP A 75 11.33 6.19 -17.67
CA ASP A 75 11.83 6.27 -16.30
C ASP A 75 11.82 4.89 -15.61
N ILE A 76 10.89 4.02 -16.04
CA ILE A 76 10.69 2.70 -15.45
C ILE A 76 11.36 1.57 -16.23
N LYS A 77 11.68 1.77 -17.51
CA LYS A 77 12.23 0.74 -18.41
C LYS A 77 13.49 0.07 -17.85
N LYS A 78 14.30 0.81 -17.09
CA LYS A 78 15.52 0.31 -16.44
C LYS A 78 15.28 -0.73 -15.33
N TYR A 79 14.07 -0.80 -14.80
CA TYR A 79 13.69 -1.78 -13.78
C TYR A 79 13.04 -3.03 -14.37
N PHE A 80 12.86 -3.07 -15.69
CA PHE A 80 12.30 -4.25 -16.35
C PHE A 80 13.33 -5.37 -16.34
N ILE A 81 12.86 -6.57 -16.03
CA ILE A 81 13.69 -7.76 -16.15
C ILE A 81 13.73 -8.10 -17.65
N HIS A 82 14.91 -7.96 -18.24
CA HIS A 82 15.13 -8.28 -19.64
C HIS A 82 15.01 -9.80 -19.87
N ASP A 83 14.64 -10.18 -21.09
CA ASP A 83 14.56 -11.56 -21.57
C ASP A 83 13.51 -12.45 -20.85
N ILE A 84 12.48 -11.83 -20.29
CA ILE A 84 11.30 -12.54 -19.77
C ILE A 84 10.05 -12.05 -20.50
N ASP A 85 9.36 -12.97 -21.16
CA ASP A 85 8.00 -12.75 -21.66
C ASP A 85 7.02 -12.78 -20.48
N SER A 86 6.55 -11.60 -20.05
CA SER A 86 5.70 -11.46 -18.86
C SER A 86 4.81 -10.22 -18.94
N TYR A 87 3.64 -10.32 -18.30
CA TYR A 87 2.76 -9.20 -18.07
C TYR A 87 3.31 -8.28 -16.97
N LYS A 88 3.39 -6.99 -17.26
CA LYS A 88 3.96 -6.00 -16.34
C LYS A 88 2.86 -5.19 -15.68
N LEU A 89 2.70 -5.32 -14.38
CA LEU A 89 1.79 -4.50 -13.58
C LEU A 89 2.59 -3.52 -12.73
N ILE A 90 2.32 -2.24 -12.93
CA ILE A 90 3.07 -1.14 -12.32
C ILE A 90 2.20 -0.42 -11.32
N PHE A 91 2.73 -0.31 -10.11
CA PHE A 91 2.14 0.41 -8.99
C PHE A 91 3.06 1.57 -8.62
N ILE A 92 2.54 2.80 -8.66
CA ILE A 92 3.25 4.01 -8.26
C ILE A 92 2.67 4.47 -6.93
N ASP A 93 3.51 4.51 -5.89
CA ASP A 93 3.10 4.88 -4.53
C ASP A 93 1.86 4.10 -4.03
N GLY A 94 1.78 2.81 -4.38
CA GLY A 94 0.68 1.92 -4.02
C GLY A 94 -0.58 2.05 -4.89
N LYS A 95 -0.61 2.95 -5.87
CA LYS A 95 -1.71 3.08 -6.85
C LYS A 95 -1.37 2.38 -8.16
N PHE A 96 -2.31 1.60 -8.69
CA PHE A 96 -2.16 0.94 -9.99
C PHE A 96 -2.14 1.96 -11.14
N SER A 97 -1.16 1.85 -12.04
CA SER A 97 -1.07 2.68 -13.24
C SER A 97 -1.44 1.88 -14.48
N SER A 98 -2.65 2.10 -15.01
CA SER A 98 -3.10 1.45 -16.24
C SER A 98 -2.30 1.88 -17.47
N PHE A 99 -1.79 3.12 -17.50
CA PHE A 99 -1.04 3.66 -18.63
C PHE A 99 0.33 2.99 -18.81
N LEU A 100 0.96 2.60 -17.71
CA LEU A 100 2.30 1.99 -17.74
C LEU A 100 2.23 0.46 -17.72
N SER A 101 1.10 -0.10 -17.30
CA SER A 101 0.92 -1.56 -17.17
C SER A 101 0.43 -2.21 -18.46
N GLU A 102 0.84 -3.46 -18.66
CA GLU A 102 0.34 -4.34 -19.70
C GLU A 102 -0.79 -5.20 -19.10
N THR A 103 -2.02 -4.97 -19.56
CA THR A 103 -3.18 -5.80 -19.22
C THR A 103 -3.52 -6.69 -20.42
N THR A 104 -4.01 -7.89 -20.17
CA THR A 104 -4.45 -8.83 -21.21
C THR A 104 -5.85 -9.35 -20.88
N HIS A 105 -6.53 -9.83 -21.91
CA HIS A 105 -7.82 -10.52 -21.85
C HIS A 105 -7.78 -11.85 -22.62
N ASP A 106 -6.61 -12.31 -23.07
CA ASP A 106 -6.51 -13.48 -23.94
C ASP A 106 -6.60 -14.81 -23.17
N SER A 107 -5.81 -14.93 -22.10
CA SER A 107 -5.74 -16.15 -21.27
C SER A 107 -6.12 -15.92 -19.82
N PHE A 108 -5.92 -14.69 -19.33
CA PHE A 108 -6.26 -14.26 -17.98
C PHE A 108 -6.76 -12.82 -18.04
N ASP A 109 -7.76 -12.47 -17.25
CA ASP A 109 -8.20 -11.10 -17.09
C ASP A 109 -7.40 -10.42 -15.98
N VAL A 110 -6.66 -9.37 -16.35
CA VAL A 110 -5.92 -8.56 -15.37
C VAL A 110 -6.62 -7.23 -15.19
N CYS A 111 -7.33 -7.09 -14.07
CA CYS A 111 -8.06 -5.88 -13.73
C CYS A 111 -7.81 -5.45 -12.28
N THR A 112 -8.21 -4.23 -11.93
CA THR A 112 -8.12 -3.75 -10.55
C THR A 112 -9.03 -4.57 -9.64
N MET A 113 -8.68 -4.73 -8.37
CA MET A 113 -9.54 -5.43 -7.40
C MET A 113 -10.93 -4.78 -7.30
N SER A 114 -11.03 -3.46 -7.47
CA SER A 114 -12.33 -2.77 -7.57
C SER A 114 -13.14 -3.22 -8.77
N SER A 115 -12.51 -3.40 -9.93
CA SER A 115 -13.16 -3.92 -11.15
C SER A 115 -13.55 -5.39 -11.04
N ALA A 116 -12.81 -6.17 -10.25
CA ALA A 116 -13.12 -7.59 -10.01
C ALA A 116 -14.27 -7.79 -9.01
N LEU A 117 -14.50 -6.83 -8.11
CA LEU A 117 -15.52 -6.90 -7.05
C LEU A 117 -16.81 -6.13 -7.38
N SER A 118 -16.85 -5.44 -8.53
CA SER A 118 -18.00 -4.66 -9.01
C SER A 118 -18.97 -5.50 -9.84
#